data_AF-G7H085-F1
#
_entry.id   AF-G7H085-F1
#
_cell.length_a   1.000
_cell.length_b   1.000
_cell.length_c   1.000
_cell.angle_alpha   90.00
_cell.angle_beta   90.00
_cell.angle_gamma   90.00
#
_symmetry.space_group_name_H-M   'P 1'
#
loop_
_entity.id
_entity.type
_entity.pdbx_description
1 polymer ?
#
loop_
_entity_poly.entity_id
_entity_poly.type
_entity_poly.pdbx_seq_one_letter_code
_entity_poly.pdbx_strand_id
1 'polypeptide(L)' 'MLLEEVESLMTTQYVCQVAGDRVTLAFFIEYHRRAARFVWPPISLLHRRVAVVTMRRVVADVAARAHEPAERTDAAG' A
#
# COMPACT_ATOMS: atom_id res chain seq x y z
N MET A 1 6.53 -6.80 -6.27
CA MET A 1 7.29 -5.57 -6.57
C MET A 1 7.93 -5.08 -5.27
N LEU A 2 9.24 -4.79 -5.29
CA LEU A 2 9.96 -4.22 -4.15
C LEU A 2 10.32 -2.77 -4.49
N LEU A 3 9.96 -1.83 -3.63
CA LEU A 3 10.38 -0.43 -3.70
C LEU A 3 11.20 -0.09 -2.47
N GLU A 4 12.27 0.66 -2.64
CA GLU A 4 13.10 1.16 -1.56
C GLU A 4 13.17 2.68 -1.61
N GLU A 5 13.01 3.31 -0.44
CA GLU A 5 13.06 4.74 -0.25
C GLU A 5 13.98 5.04 0.93
N VAL A 6 15.05 5.78 0.66
CA VAL A 6 16.08 6.11 1.66
C VAL A 6 15.98 7.59 1.97
N GLU A 7 15.62 7.90 3.20
CA GLU A 7 15.61 9.27 3.72
C GLU A 7 16.60 9.41 4.89
N SER A 8 16.97 10.66 5.21
CA SER A 8 17.92 10.99 6.29
C SER A 8 17.51 10.48 7.68
N LEU A 9 16.21 10.15 7.87
CA LEU A 9 15.64 9.70 9.14
C LEU A 9 15.36 8.19 9.17
N MET A 10 14.97 7.60 8.04
CA MET A 10 14.60 6.19 7.94
C MET A 10 14.86 5.64 6.54
N THR A 11 15.08 4.33 6.47
CA THR A 11 14.95 3.56 5.24
C THR A 11 13.62 2.84 5.27
N THR A 12 12.85 2.94 4.19
CA THR A 12 11.61 2.20 4.03
C THR A 12 11.70 1.27 2.83
N GLN A 13 11.38 0.00 3.05
CA GLN A 13 11.22 -0.99 2.00
C GLN A 13 9.76 -1.44 1.94
N TYR A 14 9.23 -1.48 0.74
CA TYR A 14 7.84 -1.84 0.45
C TYR A 14 7.83 -3.12 -0.36
N VAL A 15 7.14 -4.15 0.12
CA VAL A 15 6.94 -5.41 -0.61
C VAL A 15 5.46 -5.55 -0.91
N CYS A 16 5.12 -5.43 -2.19
CA CYS A 16 3.78 -5.71 -2.69
C CYS A 16 3.78 -7.05 -3.44
N GLN A 17 2.96 -7.98 -2.97
CA GLN A 17 2.73 -9.27 -3.59
C GLN A 17 1.26 -9.40 -3.98
N VAL A 18 1.02 -9.76 -5.23
CA VAL A 18 -0.31 -10.07 -5.76
C VAL A 18 -0.35 -11.57 -6.02
N ALA A 19 -1.31 -12.27 -5.43
CA ALA A 19 -1.51 -13.71 -5.60
C ALA A 19 -3.00 -14.00 -5.76
N GLY A 20 -3.43 -14.22 -7.01
CA GLY A 20 -4.83 -14.42 -7.35
C GLY A 20 -5.68 -13.21 -6.95
N ASP A 21 -6.63 -13.44 -6.05
CA ASP A 21 -7.56 -12.44 -5.50
C ASP A 21 -7.00 -11.69 -4.28
N ARG A 22 -5.75 -11.96 -3.86
CA ARG A 22 -5.15 -11.37 -2.67
C ARG A 22 -4.01 -10.42 -3.03
N VAL A 23 -4.04 -9.26 -2.38
CA VAL A 23 -2.93 -8.31 -2.35
C VAL A 23 -2.36 -8.28 -0.94
N THR A 24 -1.07 -8.59 -0.83
CA THR A 24 -0.30 -8.47 0.42
C THR A 24 0.66 -7.31 0.29
N LEU A 25 0.59 -6.35 1.21
CA LEU A 25 1.53 -5.25 1.31
C LEU A 25 2.25 -5.31 2.66
N ALA A 26 3.58 -5.36 2.62
CA ALA A 26 4.43 -5.28 3.79
C ALA A 26 5.31 -4.02 3.71
N PHE A 27 5.47 -3.36 4.86
CA PHE A 27 6.33 -2.19 5.05
C PHE A 27 7.41 -2.58 6.05
N PHE A 28 8.67 -2.47 5.65
CA PHE A 28 9.83 -2.64 6.52
C PHE A 28 10.47 -1.28 6.70
N ILE A 29 10.48 -0.78 7.93
CA ILE A 29 11.01 0.55 8.23
C ILE A 29 12.17 0.40 9.20
N GLU A 30 13.35 0.86 8.78
CA GLU A 30 14.53 0.96 9.62
C GLU A 30 14.76 2.42 9.99
N TYR A 31 14.88 2.70 11.29
CA TYR A 31 15.11 4.05 11.79
C TYR A 31 16.57 4.27 12.18
N HIS A 32 17.20 5.27 11.57
CA HIS A 32 18.65 5.48 11.69
C HIS A 32 19.07 6.25 12.96
N ARG A 33 18.15 6.92 13.66
CA ARG A 33 18.48 7.83 14.77
C ARG A 33 17.82 7.46 16.10
N ARG A 34 18.52 7.68 17.22
CA ARG A 34 17.96 7.53 18.59
C ARG A 34 16.68 8.34 18.82
N ALA A 35 16.55 9.51 18.19
CA ALA A 35 15.32 10.32 18.21
C ALA A 35 14.10 9.54 17.66
N ALA A 36 14.32 8.68 16.68
CA ALA A 36 13.26 7.86 16.12
C ALA A 36 12.66 6.89 17.14
N ARG A 37 13.38 6.47 18.19
CA ARG A 37 12.80 5.63 19.25
C ARG A 37 11.63 6.32 19.98
N PHE A 38 11.66 7.64 20.09
CA PHE A 38 10.60 8.42 20.72
C PHE A 38 9.49 8.79 19.75
N VAL A 39 9.83 9.00 18.48
CA VAL A 39 8.88 9.37 17.42
C VAL A 39 8.19 8.13 16.82
N TRP A 40 8.81 6.96 16.92
CA TRP A 40 8.33 5.73 16.29
C TRP A 40 6.97 5.25 16.82
N PRO A 41 6.68 5.23 18.14
CA PRO A 41 5.38 4.78 18.62
C PRO A 41 4.21 5.56 17.99
N PRO A 42 4.16 6.90 17.98
CA PRO A 42 3.07 7.62 17.33
C PRO A 42 3.09 7.47 15.80
N ILE A 43 4.26 7.46 15.14
CA ILE A 43 4.35 7.24 13.69
C ILE A 43 3.82 5.85 13.29
N SER A 44 4.14 4.81 14.07
CA SER A 44 3.70 3.43 13.77
C SER A 44 2.17 3.30 13.81
N LEU A 45 1.51 4.01 14.72
CA LEU A 45 0.05 4.08 14.79
C LEU A 45 -0.54 4.80 13.58
N LEU A 46 0.05 5.94 13.19
CA LEU A 46 -0.39 6.68 12.02
C LEU A 46 -0.22 5.85 10.74
N HIS A 47 0.94 5.21 10.57
CA HIS A 47 1.21 4.31 9.43
C HIS A 47 0.19 3.17 9.36
N ARG A 48 -0.07 2.50 10.49
CA ARG A 48 -1.07 1.41 10.52
C ARG A 48 -2.45 1.92 10.10
N ARG A 49 -2.86 3.09 10.61
CA ARG A 49 -4.18 3.65 10.27
C ARG A 49 -4.27 4.04 8.81
N VAL A 50 -3.26 4.74 8.28
CA VAL A 50 -3.21 5.16 6.87
C VAL A 50 -3.14 3.94 5.95
N ALA A 51 -2.28 2.97 6.22
CA ALA A 51 -2.12 1.78 5.40
C ALA A 51 -3.44 0.98 5.31
N VAL A 52 -4.15 0.79 6.42
CA VAL A 52 -5.45 0.09 6.43
C VAL A 52 -6.50 0.87 5.63
N VAL A 53 -6.58 2.19 5.80
CA VAL A 53 -7.56 3.01 5.07
C VAL A 53 -7.26 3.03 3.57
N THR A 54 -6.00 3.21 3.18
CA THR A 54 -5.56 3.19 1.79
C THR A 54 -5.85 1.84 1.14
N MET A 55 -5.53 0.74 1.83
CA MET A 55 -5.84 -0.61 1.33
C MET A 55 -7.34 -0.81 1.11
N ARG A 56 -8.18 -0.40 2.06
CA ARG A 56 -9.64 -0.48 1.90
C ARG A 56 -10.14 0.33 0.70
N ARG A 57 -9.57 1.51 0.47
CA ARG A 57 -9.93 2.35 -0.67
C ARG A 57 -9.53 1.73 -1.99
N VAL A 58 -8.30 1.19 -2.09
CA VAL A 58 -7.83 0.50 -3.29
C VAL A 58 -8.68 -0.73 -3.58
N VAL A 59 -9.01 -1.53 -2.57
CA VAL A 59 -9.92 -2.68 -2.74
C VAL A 59 -11.29 -2.24 -3.26
N ALA A 60 -11.85 -1.17 -2.71
CA ALA A 60 -13.15 -0.64 -3.17
C ALA A 60 -13.08 -0.12 -4.62
N ASP A 61 -12.02 0.60 -4.99
CA ASP A 61 -11.83 1.11 -6.36
C ASP A 61 -11.63 -0.03 -7.36
N VAL A 62 -10.82 -1.04 -7.02
CA VAL A 62 -10.63 -2.23 -7.86
C VAL A 62 -11.94 -3.01 -8.01
N ALA A 63 -12.71 -3.19 -6.92
CA ALA A 63 -14.00 -3.87 -6.98
C ALA A 63 -15.02 -3.09 -7.84
N ALA A 64 -15.03 -1.75 -7.74
CA ALA A 64 -15.89 -0.90 -8.56
C ALA A 64 -15.55 -1.04 -10.06
N ARG A 65 -14.26 -1.00 -10.41
CA ARG A 65 -13.78 -1.17 -11.79
C ARG A 65 -13.98 -2.58 -12.34
N ALA A 66 -13.94 -3.60 -11.49
CA ALA A 66 -14.24 -4.97 -11.89
C ALA A 66 -15.76 -5.19 -12.11
N HIS A 67 -16.60 -4.37 -11.50
CA HIS A 67 -18.06 -4.41 -11.68
C HIS A 67 -18.55 -3.59 -12.88
N GLU A 68 -17.73 -2.68 -13.43
CA GLU A 68 -17.99 -2.10 -14.76
C GLU A 68 -17.88 -3.22 -15.81
N PRO A 69 -18.98 -3.68 -16.41
CA PRO A 69 -18.93 -4.71 -17.43
C PRO A 69 -18.25 -4.12 -18.67
N ALA A 70 -17.63 -4.99 -19.47
CA ALA A 70 -17.15 -4.71 -20.81
C ALA A 70 -18.32 -4.32 -21.75
N GLU A 71 -18.96 -3.18 -21.54
CA GLU A 71 -20.04 -2.67 -22.35
C GLU A 71 -19.47 -1.74 -23.44
N ARG A 72 -18.47 -2.21 -24.20
CA ARG A 72 -18.06 -1.55 -25.45
C ARG A 72 -17.18 -2.38 -26.39
N THR A 73 -17.49 -3.66 -26.63
CA THR A 73 -16.88 -4.35 -27.78
C THR A 73 -17.80 -5.46 -28.31
N ASP A 74 -19.03 -5.12 -28.67
CA ASP A 74 -19.84 -5.91 -29.62
C ASP A 74 -21.01 -5.05 -30.13
N ALA A 75 -20.69 -4.03 -30.91
CA ALA A 75 -21.67 -3.28 -31.70
C ALA A 75 -20.98 -2.61 -32.90
N ALA A 76 -20.29 -3.41 -33.72
CA ALA A 76 -19.89 -3.05 -35.08
C ALA A 76 -19.43 -4.33 -35.82
N GLY A 77 -20.40 -5.14 -36.23
CA GLY A 77 -20.24 -6.24 -37.19
C GLY A 77 -21.40 -6.18 -38.17
#